data_AF-A0A2A2V0U4-F1
#
_entry.id   AF-A0A2A2V0U4-F1
#
_cell.length_a   1.000
_cell.length_b   1.000
_cell.length_c   1.000
_cell.angle_alpha   90.00
_cell.angle_beta   90.00
_cell.angle_gamma   90.00
#
_symmetry.space_group_name_H-M   'P 1'
#
loop_
_entity.id
_entity.type
_entity.pdbx_description
1 polymer ?
#
loop_
_entity_poly.entity_id
_entity_poly.type
_entity_poly.pdbx_seq_one_letter_code
_entity_poly.pdbx_strand_id
1 'polypeptide(L)' 'MSFHLIALLVIFALFGTSATYLIRFMYSYWIKKQLEVKYIINASICALLVMVISVINELIR' A
#
# COMPACT_ATOMS: atom_id res chain seq x y z
N MET A 1 5.14 14.52 -19.93
CA MET A 1 6.31 13.68 -19.58
C MET A 1 6.54 13.55 -18.07
N SER A 2 6.24 14.53 -17.21
CA SER A 2 6.43 14.38 -15.73
C SER A 2 5.33 13.62 -14.97
N PHE A 3 4.05 13.74 -15.35
CA PHE A 3 2.94 13.23 -14.52
C PHE A 3 2.95 11.70 -14.33
N HIS A 4 3.27 10.94 -15.39
CA HIS A 4 3.30 9.48 -15.32
C HIS A 4 4.45 8.96 -14.43
N LEU A 5 5.61 9.61 -14.45
CA LEU A 5 6.74 9.30 -13.57
C LEU A 5 6.40 9.57 -12.10
N ILE A 6 5.68 10.68 -11.83
CA ILE A 6 5.21 11.02 -10.49
C ILE A 6 4.19 9.98 -10.00
N ALA A 7 3.24 9.57 -10.85
CA ALA A 7 2.26 8.53 -10.49
C ALA A 7 2.95 7.20 -10.14
N LEU A 8 3.93 6.79 -10.93
CA LEU A 8 4.73 5.58 -10.65
C LEU A 8 5.51 5.69 -9.33
N LEU A 9 6.10 6.85 -9.05
CA LEU A 9 6.82 7.10 -7.80
C LEU A 9 5.89 6.99 -6.58
N VAL A 10 4.67 7.54 -6.69
CA VAL A 10 3.65 7.47 -5.64
C VAL A 10 3.18 6.03 -5.44
N ILE A 11 2.93 5.28 -6.51
CA ILE A 11 2.56 3.86 -6.45
C ILE A 11 3.66 3.06 -5.74
N PHE A 12 4.92 3.29 -6.10
CA PHE A 12 6.06 2.60 -5.47
C PHE A 12 6.17 2.91 -3.97
N ALA A 13 6.00 4.17 -3.57
CA ALA A 13 6.00 4.57 -2.16
C ALA A 13 4.84 3.93 -1.36
N LEU A 14 3.64 3.90 -1.94
CA LEU A 14 2.46 3.25 -1.34
C LEU A 14 2.63 1.73 -1.24
N PHE A 15 3.30 1.11 -2.21
CA PHE A 15 3.60 -0.31 -2.16
C PHE A 15 4.59 -0.64 -1.03
N GLY A 16 5.67 0.14 -0.90
CA GLY A 16 6.65 -0.03 0.18
C GLY A 16 6.05 0.16 1.58
N THR A 17 5.16 1.13 1.75
CA THR A 17 4.45 1.35 3.01
C THR A 17 3.48 0.20 3.32
N SER A 18 2.71 -0.28 2.33
CA SER A 18 1.86 -1.46 2.48
C SER A 18 2.65 -2.70 2.91
N ALA A 19 3.77 -2.99 2.25
CA ALA A 19 4.66 -4.11 2.61
C ALA A 19 5.20 -4.01 4.04
N THR A 20 5.53 -2.79 4.49
CA THR A 20 5.99 -2.54 5.86
C THR A 20 4.89 -2.84 6.89
N TYR A 21 3.64 -2.43 6.63
CA TYR A 21 2.51 -2.76 7.50
C TYR A 21 2.22 -4.26 7.50
N LEU A 22 2.35 -4.93 6.36
CA LEU A 22 2.20 -6.38 6.23
C LEU A 22 3.24 -7.15 7.05
N ILE A 23 4.51 -6.75 6.97
CA ILE A 23 5.60 -7.35 7.77
C ILE A 23 5.37 -7.13 9.27
N ARG A 24 4.95 -5.92 9.69
CA ARG A 24 4.60 -5.65 11.09
C ARG A 24 3.43 -6.49 11.56
N PHE A 25 2.41 -6.66 10.73
CA PHE A 25 1.29 -7.54 11.01
C PHE A 25 1.76 -8.99 11.17
N MET A 26 2.56 -9.50 10.24
CA MET A 26 3.08 -10.86 10.27
C MET A 26 3.97 -11.09 11.51
N TYR A 27 4.78 -10.11 11.88
CA TYR A 27 5.59 -10.16 13.09
C TYR A 27 4.74 -10.18 14.37
N SER A 28 3.75 -9.28 14.51
CA SER A 28 2.83 -9.30 15.67
C SER A 28 2.02 -10.60 15.72
N TYR A 29 1.60 -11.13 14.57
CA TYR A 29 0.87 -12.38 14.50
C TYR A 29 1.72 -13.59 14.91
N TRP A 30 2.97 -13.68 14.43
CA TRP A 30 3.86 -14.80 14.73
C TRP A 30 4.43 -14.75 16.16
N ILE A 31 4.93 -13.58 16.58
CA ILE A 31 5.59 -13.42 17.89
C ILE A 31 4.58 -13.21 19.01
N LYS A 32 3.60 -12.31 18.84
CA LYS A 32 2.67 -11.93 19.91
C LYS A 32 1.38 -12.76 19.92
N LYS A 33 1.12 -13.57 18.88
CA LYS A 33 -0.15 -14.30 18.67
C LYS A 33 -1.39 -13.39 18.77
N GLN A 34 -1.23 -12.10 18.54
CA GLN A 34 -2.33 -11.13 18.56
C GLN A 34 -2.67 -10.68 17.14
N LEU A 35 -3.95 -10.77 16.80
CA LEU A 35 -4.49 -10.25 15.56
C LEU A 35 -4.71 -8.74 15.68
N GLU A 36 -3.67 -7.97 15.44
CA GLU A 36 -3.77 -6.51 15.36
C GLU A 36 -4.35 -6.11 14.00
N VAL A 37 -5.68 -6.17 13.90
CA VAL A 37 -6.46 -5.87 12.68
C VAL A 37 -6.16 -4.47 12.12
N LYS A 38 -5.74 -3.53 12.96
CA LYS A 38 -5.31 -2.18 12.55
C LYS A 38 -4.23 -2.19 11.47
N TYR A 39 -3.23 -3.08 11.55
CA TYR A 39 -2.15 -3.10 10.55
C TYR A 39 -2.63 -3.66 9.21
N ILE A 40 -3.52 -4.66 9.24
CA ILE A 40 -4.13 -5.24 8.04
C ILE A 40 -5.03 -4.22 7.34
N ILE A 41 -5.80 -3.45 8.11
CA ILE A 41 -6.68 -2.39 7.58
C ILE A 41 -5.83 -1.31 6.91
N ASN A 42 -4.75 -0.85 7.56
CA ASN A 42 -3.87 0.17 6.99
C ASN A 42 -3.16 -0.31 5.71
N ALA A 43 -2.71 -1.57 5.68
CA ALA A 43 -2.13 -2.17 4.47
C ALA A 43 -3.14 -2.25 3.32
N SER A 44 -4.38 -2.66 3.63
CA SER A 44 -5.47 -2.72 2.66
C SER A 44 -5.85 -1.34 2.12
N ILE A 45 -5.89 -0.31 2.97
CA ILE A 45 -6.13 1.08 2.55
C ILE A 45 -5.03 1.57 1.60
N CYS A 46 -3.75 1.27 1.90
CA CYS A 46 -2.64 1.62 1.01
C CYS A 46 -2.76 0.90 -0.35
N ALA A 47 -3.16 -0.38 -0.35
CA ALA A 47 -3.38 -1.12 -1.60
C ALA A 47 -4.56 -0.55 -2.42
N LEU A 48 -5.65 -0.16 -1.76
CA LEU A 48 -6.79 0.49 -2.42
C LEU A 48 -6.39 1.84 -3.04
N LEU A 49 -5.59 2.65 -2.34
CA LEU A 49 -5.04 3.90 -2.87
C LEU A 49 -4.22 3.67 -4.13
N VAL A 50 -3.37 2.63 -4.18
CA VAL A 50 -2.60 2.26 -5.38
C VAL A 50 -3.53 1.91 -6.54
N MET A 51 -4.60 1.15 -6.29
CA MET A 51 -5.57 0.78 -7.31
C MET A 51 -6.27 2.02 -7.88
N VAL A 52 -6.74 2.93 -7.03
CA VAL A 52 -7.41 4.17 -7.46
C VAL A 52 -6.45 5.03 -8.30
N ILE A 53 -5.20 5.20 -7.86
CA ILE A 53 -4.20 5.99 -8.59
C ILE A 53 -3.86 5.33 -9.93
N SER A 54 -3.76 4.01 -9.99
CA SER A 54 -3.53 3.30 -11.26
C SER A 54 -4.67 3.51 -12.25
N VAL A 55 -5.93 3.39 -11.79
CA VAL A 55 -7.11 3.62 -12.64
C VAL A 55 -7.17 5.06 -13.13
N ILE A 56 -6.89 6.04 -12.26
CA ILE A 56 -6.85 7.45 -12.65
C ILE A 56 -5.73 7.69 -13.67
N ASN A 57 -4.56 7.09 -13.48
CA ASN A 57 -3.44 7.23 -14.40
C ASN A 57 -3.72 6.59 -15.77
N GLU A 58 -4.42 5.44 -15.80
CA GLU A 58 -4.87 4.79 -17.04
C GLU A 58 -5.95 5.63 -17.76
N LEU A 59 -6.86 6.27 -17.01
CA LEU A 59 -7.91 7.11 -17.58
C LEU A 59 -7.39 8.44 -18.17
N ILE A 60 -6.31 8.98 -17.58
CA ILE A 60 -5.66 10.23 -18.02
C ILE A 60 -4.68 10.01 -19.18
N ARG A 61 -4.23 8.77 -19.38
CA ARG A 61 -3.29 8.39 -20.44
C ARG A 61 -3.92 8.45 -21.82
#